data_AF-A0A2T6F8X5-F1
#
_entry.id   AF-A0A2T6F8X5-F1
#
_cell.length_a   1.000
_cell.length_b   1.000
_cell.length_c   1.000
_cell.angle_alpha   90.00
_cell.angle_beta   90.00
_cell.angle_gamma   90.00
#
_symmetry.space_group_name_H-M   'P 1'
#
loop_
_entity.id
_entity.type
_entity.pdbx_description
1 polymer ?
#
loop_
_entity_poly.entity_id
_entity_poly.type
_entity_poly.pdbx_seq_one_letter_code
_entity_poly.pdbx_strand_id
1 'polypeptide(L)'
;MVRLAKFTETQFIDSAIDVAAQCGVKAVSISAIAVKAGAPIGSVYHRFDSRGTILARAWLRVKADFRQEVASRWQCGDSWNGVAGLLDWCRRKPVYARFLLLGDDALIFDAGLSPEMLAALETEQAELDTCFEHCALALQNNVDADAVAPMLRFILIDGPVAIVKPYLANNQPIPACVDAILRASHDAVRGWANRTN
;
A
#
# COMPACT_ATOMS: atom_id res chain seq x y z
N MET A 1 -28.75 -26.37 -9.34
CA MET A 1 -28.84 -25.08 -8.64
C MET A 1 -27.61 -24.95 -7.74
N VAL A 2 -26.63 -24.12 -8.11
CA VAL A 2 -25.42 -23.91 -7.31
C VAL A 2 -25.80 -23.06 -6.10
N ARG A 3 -25.68 -23.62 -4.88
CA ARG A 3 -25.93 -22.87 -3.64
C ARG A 3 -24.73 -21.96 -3.43
N LEU A 4 -24.88 -20.66 -3.71
CA LEU A 4 -23.84 -19.67 -3.41
C LEU A 4 -23.46 -19.79 -1.94
N ALA A 5 -22.17 -19.94 -1.65
CA ALA A 5 -21.69 -19.96 -0.28
C ALA A 5 -22.05 -18.61 0.37
N LYS A 6 -22.73 -18.66 1.52
CA LYS A 6 -23.21 -17.46 2.25
C LYS A 6 -22.06 -16.52 2.65
N PHE A 7 -20.85 -17.05 2.79
CA PHE A 7 -19.63 -16.32 3.14
C PHE A 7 -18.50 -16.69 2.17
N THR A 8 -17.76 -15.70 1.68
CA THR A 8 -16.71 -15.88 0.68
C THR A 8 -15.32 -15.58 1.26
N GLU A 9 -14.27 -16.11 0.63
CA GLU A 9 -12.89 -15.75 1.01
C GLU A 9 -12.63 -14.25 0.92
N THR A 10 -13.16 -13.60 -0.13
CA THR A 10 -13.06 -12.16 -0.33
C THR A 10 -13.62 -11.39 0.86
N GLN A 11 -14.78 -11.80 1.40
CA GLN A 11 -15.39 -11.15 2.56
C GLN A 11 -14.51 -11.23 3.82
N PHE A 12 -13.81 -12.35 4.02
CA PHE A 12 -12.90 -12.51 5.15
C PHE A 12 -11.60 -11.70 4.98
N ILE A 13 -11.08 -11.61 3.75
CA ILE A 13 -9.93 -10.75 3.42
C ILE A 13 -10.29 -9.29 3.67
N ASP A 14 -11.46 -8.83 3.20
CA ASP A 14 -11.91 -7.44 3.40
C ASP A 14 -12.14 -7.15 4.89
N SER A 15 -12.66 -8.12 5.63
CA SER A 15 -12.81 -8.01 7.09
C SER A 15 -11.47 -7.91 7.82
N ALA A 16 -10.45 -8.64 7.36
CA ALA A 16 -9.10 -8.54 7.92
C ALA A 16 -8.48 -7.15 7.65
N ILE A 17 -8.63 -6.63 6.42
CA ILE A 17 -8.19 -5.28 6.05
C ILE A 17 -8.87 -4.24 6.96
N ASP A 18 -10.18 -4.34 7.14
CA ASP A 18 -10.93 -3.44 8.01
C ASP A 18 -10.48 -3.48 9.47
N VAL A 19 -10.31 -4.67 10.04
CA VAL A 19 -9.87 -4.82 11.43
C VAL A 19 -8.45 -4.26 11.60
N ALA A 20 -7.54 -4.56 10.68
CA ALA A 20 -6.19 -4.01 10.73
C ALA A 20 -6.18 -2.48 10.59
N ALA A 21 -6.98 -1.93 9.67
CA ALA A 21 -7.06 -0.49 9.42
C ALA A 21 -7.67 0.28 10.59
N GLN A 22 -8.47 -0.37 11.46
CA GLN A 22 -9.13 0.26 12.60
C GLN A 22 -8.37 0.04 13.91
N CYS A 23 -7.85 -1.16 14.12
CA CYS A 23 -7.32 -1.62 15.41
C CYS A 23 -5.84 -2.03 15.35
N GLY A 24 -5.21 -1.92 14.19
CA GLY A 24 -3.85 -2.38 13.94
C GLY A 24 -3.74 -3.88 13.63
N VAL A 25 -2.67 -4.27 12.92
CA VAL A 25 -2.44 -5.66 12.46
C VAL A 25 -2.38 -6.67 13.61
N LYS A 26 -1.93 -6.26 14.80
CA LYS A 26 -1.89 -7.11 16.00
C LYS A 26 -3.29 -7.49 16.50
N ALA A 27 -4.31 -6.66 16.25
CA ALA A 27 -5.69 -6.94 16.65
C ALA A 27 -6.41 -7.89 15.67
N VAL A 28 -5.82 -8.19 14.51
CA VAL A 28 -6.42 -9.11 13.55
C VAL A 28 -6.28 -10.54 14.07
N SER A 29 -7.37 -11.10 14.58
CA SER A 29 -7.48 -12.53 14.93
C SER A 29 -8.53 -13.22 14.06
N ILE A 30 -8.51 -14.55 14.00
CA ILE A 30 -9.56 -15.33 13.32
C ILE A 30 -10.95 -15.01 13.90
N SER A 31 -11.05 -14.80 15.21
CA SER A 31 -12.31 -14.40 15.85
C SER A 31 -12.73 -12.98 15.46
N ALA A 32 -11.81 -12.01 15.45
CA ALA A 32 -12.11 -10.64 15.03
C ALA A 32 -12.57 -10.59 13.56
N ILE A 33 -11.93 -11.36 12.68
CA ILE A 33 -12.32 -11.50 11.27
C ILE A 33 -13.72 -12.11 11.16
N ALA A 34 -14.01 -13.20 11.88
CA ALA A 34 -15.32 -13.85 11.85
C ALA A 34 -16.44 -12.91 12.34
N VAL A 35 -16.20 -12.19 13.44
CA VAL A 35 -17.12 -11.19 14.00
C VAL A 35 -17.36 -10.08 12.99
N LYS A 36 -16.30 -9.52 12.40
CA LYS A 36 -16.39 -8.45 11.40
C LYS A 36 -17.14 -8.90 10.14
N ALA A 37 -16.94 -10.14 9.71
CA ALA A 37 -17.62 -10.73 8.56
C ALA A 37 -19.08 -11.15 8.86
N GLY A 38 -19.51 -11.14 10.13
CA GLY A 38 -20.81 -11.66 10.54
C GLY A 38 -20.96 -13.17 10.32
N ALA A 39 -19.85 -13.91 10.37
CA ALA A 39 -19.80 -15.34 10.06
C ALA A 39 -19.47 -16.18 11.30
N PRO A 40 -19.92 -17.45 11.37
CA PRO A 40 -19.42 -18.39 12.36
C PRO A 40 -17.91 -18.59 12.20
N ILE A 41 -17.16 -18.65 13.31
CA ILE A 41 -15.70 -18.79 13.27
C ILE A 41 -15.22 -20.01 12.48
N GLY A 42 -15.97 -21.12 12.54
CA GLY A 42 -15.69 -22.32 11.74
C GLY A 42 -15.70 -22.08 10.23
N SER A 43 -16.45 -21.08 9.74
CA SER A 43 -16.43 -20.72 8.32
C SER A 43 -15.07 -20.17 7.86
N VAL A 44 -14.30 -19.56 8.76
CA VAL A 44 -12.95 -19.08 8.46
C VAL A 44 -11.98 -20.25 8.36
N TYR A 45 -12.01 -21.16 9.34
CA TYR A 45 -11.14 -22.36 9.36
C TYR A 45 -11.35 -23.31 8.19
N HIS A 46 -12.55 -23.34 7.61
CA HIS A 46 -12.80 -24.12 6.39
C HIS A 46 -12.18 -23.52 5.11
N ARG A 47 -11.69 -22.28 5.16
CA ARG A 47 -11.22 -21.53 3.98
C ARG A 47 -9.77 -21.10 4.06
N PHE A 48 -9.25 -20.91 5.27
CA PHE A 48 -7.89 -20.44 5.48
C PHE A 48 -7.18 -21.33 6.48
N ASP A 49 -5.98 -21.75 6.11
CA ASP A 49 -5.13 -22.59 6.93
C ASP A 49 -4.62 -21.84 8.17
N SER A 50 -4.42 -20.52 8.06
CA SER A 50 -3.91 -19.70 9.15
C SER A 50 -4.34 -18.23 9.05
N ARG A 51 -4.19 -17.51 10.18
CA ARG A 51 -4.28 -16.05 10.23
C ARG A 51 -3.28 -15.40 9.28
N GLY A 52 -2.07 -15.95 9.19
CA GLY A 52 -1.02 -15.48 8.29
C GLY A 52 -1.46 -15.50 6.83
N THR A 53 -2.07 -16.59 6.38
CA THR A 53 -2.59 -16.71 5.00
C THR A 53 -3.63 -15.63 4.69
N ILE A 54 -4.51 -15.29 5.64
CA ILE A 54 -5.49 -14.21 5.45
C ILE A 54 -4.79 -12.85 5.32
N LEU A 55 -3.85 -12.56 6.23
CA LEU A 55 -3.10 -11.30 6.23
C LEU A 55 -2.22 -11.13 4.99
N ALA A 56 -1.56 -12.20 4.52
CA ALA A 56 -0.77 -12.18 3.30
C ALA A 56 -1.64 -11.92 2.06
N ARG A 57 -2.82 -12.54 1.97
CA ARG A 57 -3.78 -12.27 0.88
C ARG A 57 -4.36 -10.85 0.95
N ALA A 58 -4.63 -10.34 2.15
CA ALA A 58 -5.03 -8.95 2.36
C ALA A 58 -3.92 -7.98 1.90
N TRP A 59 -2.67 -8.27 2.25
CA TRP A 59 -1.50 -7.51 1.83
C TRP A 59 -1.34 -7.47 0.31
N LEU A 60 -1.37 -8.63 -0.35
CA LEU A 60 -1.33 -8.72 -1.80
C LEU A 60 -2.46 -7.92 -2.46
N ARG A 61 -3.68 -8.02 -1.96
CA ARG A 61 -4.83 -7.26 -2.49
C ARG A 61 -4.58 -5.75 -2.42
N VAL A 62 -4.15 -5.23 -1.27
CA VAL A 62 -3.97 -3.79 -1.11
C VAL A 62 -2.70 -3.28 -1.81
N LYS A 63 -1.62 -4.07 -1.84
CA LYS A 63 -0.41 -3.75 -2.62
C LYS A 63 -0.68 -3.71 -4.12
N ALA A 64 -1.40 -4.69 -4.66
CA ALA A 64 -1.78 -4.70 -6.07
C ALA A 64 -2.64 -3.49 -6.44
N ASP A 65 -3.60 -3.12 -5.58
CA ASP A 65 -4.42 -1.92 -5.75
C ASP A 65 -3.57 -0.64 -5.75
N PHE A 66 -2.63 -0.53 -4.80
CA PHE A 66 -1.69 0.58 -4.73
C PHE A 66 -0.78 0.64 -5.98
N ARG A 67 -0.25 -0.50 -6.43
CA ARG A 67 0.56 -0.57 -7.65
C ARG A 67 -0.22 -0.08 -8.86
N GLN A 68 -1.43 -0.59 -9.04
CA GLN A 68 -2.27 -0.27 -10.20
C GLN A 68 -2.72 1.19 -10.20
N GLU A 69 -3.12 1.75 -9.05
CA GLU A 69 -3.65 3.11 -8.99
C GLU A 69 -2.60 4.20 -8.74
N VAL A 70 -1.45 3.88 -8.14
CA VAL A 70 -0.42 4.85 -7.74
C VAL A 70 0.89 4.58 -8.44
N ALA A 71 1.51 3.41 -8.24
CA ALA A 71 2.87 3.15 -8.73
C ALA A 71 2.97 3.12 -10.27
N SER A 72 1.93 2.66 -10.95
CA SER A 72 1.84 2.67 -12.42
C SER A 72 1.99 4.08 -13.01
N ARG A 73 1.63 5.12 -12.26
CA ARG A 73 1.73 6.54 -12.68
C ARG A 73 3.16 7.06 -12.68
N TRP A 74 4.09 6.38 -11.99
CA TRP A 74 5.50 6.80 -11.95
C TRP A 74 6.18 6.66 -13.32
N GLN A 75 5.70 5.74 -14.15
CA GLN A 75 6.34 5.35 -15.41
C GLN A 75 6.35 6.45 -16.48
N CYS A 76 5.53 7.49 -16.34
CA CYS A 76 5.43 8.57 -17.33
C CYS A 76 6.52 9.66 -17.21
N GLY A 77 7.48 9.52 -16.29
CA GLY A 77 8.49 10.56 -16.00
C GLY A 77 7.91 11.82 -15.32
N ASP A 78 6.59 11.93 -15.20
CA ASP A 78 5.89 12.90 -14.38
C ASP A 78 5.78 12.39 -12.94
N SER A 79 6.84 12.61 -12.16
CA SER A 79 6.88 12.27 -10.74
C SER A 79 5.79 12.95 -9.92
N TRP A 80 5.27 14.10 -10.36
CA TRP A 80 4.19 14.78 -9.66
C TRP A 80 2.88 14.02 -9.77
N ASN A 81 2.59 13.43 -10.94
CA ASN A 81 1.42 12.59 -11.14
C ASN A 81 1.38 11.43 -10.13
N GLY A 82 2.54 10.84 -9.84
CA GLY A 82 2.71 9.82 -8.80
C GLY A 82 2.32 10.32 -7.40
N VAL A 83 2.84 11.48 -7.00
CA VAL A 83 2.54 12.09 -5.69
C VAL A 83 1.07 12.45 -5.56
N ALA A 84 0.49 13.09 -6.58
CA ALA A 84 -0.93 13.43 -6.60
C ALA A 84 -1.81 12.16 -6.58
N GLY A 85 -1.39 11.11 -7.28
CA GLY A 85 -2.06 9.80 -7.28
C GLY A 85 -2.11 9.16 -5.90
N LEU A 86 -1.01 9.22 -5.14
CA LEU A 86 -0.97 8.74 -3.75
C LEU A 86 -1.95 9.51 -2.85
N LEU A 87 -1.95 10.85 -2.93
CA LEU A 87 -2.85 11.69 -2.12
C LEU A 87 -4.32 11.39 -2.41
N ASP A 88 -4.68 11.31 -3.69
CA ASP A 88 -6.02 10.96 -4.15
C ASP A 88 -6.42 9.54 -3.68
N TRP A 89 -5.53 8.57 -3.83
CA TRP A 89 -5.75 7.20 -3.37
C TRP A 89 -5.97 7.13 -1.85
N CYS A 90 -5.17 7.86 -1.06
CA CYS A 90 -5.37 7.93 0.40
C CYS A 90 -6.73 8.50 0.79
N ARG A 91 -7.22 9.50 0.05
CA ARG A 91 -8.53 10.14 0.29
C ARG A 91 -9.69 9.24 -0.11
N ARG A 92 -9.61 8.58 -1.27
CA ARG A 92 -10.66 7.69 -1.79
C ARG A 92 -10.71 6.35 -1.07
N LYS A 93 -9.55 5.83 -0.63
CA LYS A 93 -9.42 4.50 -0.03
C LYS A 93 -8.70 4.55 1.34
N PRO A 94 -9.23 5.28 2.33
CA PRO A 94 -8.55 5.48 3.61
C PRO A 94 -8.34 4.19 4.41
N VAL A 95 -9.22 3.19 4.24
CA VAL A 95 -9.04 1.86 4.86
C VAL A 95 -7.81 1.16 4.28
N TYR A 96 -7.67 1.11 2.96
CA TYR A 96 -6.52 0.51 2.30
C TYR A 96 -5.24 1.28 2.62
N ALA A 97 -5.30 2.62 2.61
CA ALA A 97 -4.18 3.47 2.96
C ALA A 97 -3.70 3.26 4.41
N ARG A 98 -4.63 3.15 5.38
CA ARG A 98 -4.25 2.80 6.76
C ARG A 98 -3.63 1.41 6.84
N PHE A 99 -4.24 0.42 6.19
CA PHE A 99 -3.72 -0.94 6.19
C PHE A 99 -2.29 -1.03 5.63
N LEU A 100 -2.04 -0.37 4.50
CA LEU A 100 -0.74 -0.41 3.81
C LEU A 100 0.31 0.48 4.47
N LEU A 101 -0.03 1.74 4.81
CA LEU A 101 0.95 2.76 5.22
C LEU A 101 1.19 2.82 6.74
N LEU A 102 0.27 2.26 7.53
CA LEU A 102 0.44 2.09 8.98
C LEU A 102 0.74 0.64 9.38
N GLY A 103 0.57 -0.30 8.44
CA GLY A 103 0.95 -1.69 8.63
C GLY A 103 2.45 -1.83 8.83
N ASP A 104 2.84 -2.84 9.59
CA ASP A 104 4.23 -3.25 9.75
C ASP A 104 4.40 -4.58 9.04
N ASP A 105 5.19 -4.59 7.96
CA ASP A 105 5.48 -5.75 7.12
C ASP A 105 5.92 -6.95 7.97
N ALA A 106 6.74 -6.74 9.00
CA ALA A 106 7.24 -7.84 9.84
C ALA A 106 6.13 -8.56 10.61
N LEU A 107 5.03 -7.88 10.93
CA LEU A 107 3.90 -8.46 11.67
C LEU A 107 2.91 -9.23 10.79
N ILE A 108 3.02 -9.10 9.47
CA ILE A 108 2.18 -9.78 8.50
C ILE A 108 2.74 -11.19 8.19
N PHE A 109 4.06 -11.38 8.30
CA PHE A 109 4.77 -12.56 7.78
C PHE A 109 5.23 -13.60 8.82
N ASP A 110 4.99 -13.38 10.12
CA ASP A 110 5.44 -14.27 11.22
C ASP A 110 4.61 -15.58 11.38
N ALA A 111 4.20 -16.23 10.28
CA ALA A 111 3.08 -17.19 10.32
C ALA A 111 3.19 -18.43 9.44
N GLY A 112 4.40 -18.89 9.08
CA GLY A 112 4.57 -20.17 8.37
C GLY A 112 3.81 -20.22 7.03
N LEU A 113 3.99 -19.17 6.23
CA LEU A 113 3.36 -19.06 4.91
C LEU A 113 3.86 -20.15 3.97
N SER A 114 2.99 -20.59 3.05
CA SER A 114 3.39 -21.56 2.04
C SER A 114 4.40 -20.95 1.05
N PRO A 115 5.25 -21.75 0.40
CA PRO A 115 6.19 -21.27 -0.62
C PRO A 115 5.51 -20.47 -1.74
N GLU A 116 4.31 -20.88 -2.14
CA GLU A 116 3.53 -20.21 -3.18
C GLU A 116 3.08 -18.81 -2.74
N MET A 117 2.73 -18.64 -1.46
CA MET A 117 2.36 -17.34 -0.91
C MET A 117 3.55 -16.41 -0.80
N LEU A 118 4.71 -16.93 -0.38
CA LEU A 118 5.97 -16.18 -0.35
C LEU A 118 6.37 -15.71 -1.77
N ALA A 119 6.32 -16.61 -2.75
CA ALA A 119 6.61 -16.27 -4.14
C ALA A 119 5.65 -15.21 -4.72
N ALA A 120 4.36 -15.24 -4.34
CA ALA A 120 3.41 -14.21 -4.75
C ALA A 120 3.72 -12.84 -4.14
N LEU A 121 4.15 -12.80 -2.88
CA LEU A 121 4.57 -11.57 -2.19
C LEU A 121 5.83 -10.97 -2.82
N GLU A 122 6.80 -11.81 -3.14
CA GLU A 122 8.03 -11.42 -3.85
C GLU A 122 7.73 -10.89 -5.25
N THR A 123 6.84 -11.56 -5.99
CA THR A 123 6.42 -11.12 -7.32
C THR A 123 5.78 -9.73 -7.28
N GLU A 124 4.83 -9.50 -6.38
CA GLU A 124 4.18 -8.19 -6.24
C GLU A 124 5.17 -7.09 -5.83
N GLN A 125 6.15 -7.43 -4.98
CA GLN A 125 7.22 -6.49 -4.62
C GLN A 125 8.10 -6.15 -5.83
N ALA A 126 8.52 -7.15 -6.62
CA ALA A 126 9.32 -6.93 -7.83
C ALA A 126 8.57 -6.06 -8.86
N GLU A 127 7.26 -6.25 -9.03
CA GLU A 127 6.46 -5.42 -9.93
C GLU A 127 6.35 -3.96 -9.47
N LEU A 128 6.32 -3.70 -8.15
CA LEU A 128 6.42 -2.35 -7.60
C LEU A 128 7.80 -1.74 -7.85
N ASP A 129 8.86 -2.51 -7.65
CA ASP A 129 10.24 -2.06 -7.88
C ASP A 129 10.48 -1.72 -9.36
N THR A 130 9.95 -2.53 -10.29
CA THR A 130 9.98 -2.21 -11.73
C THR A 130 9.31 -0.87 -12.05
N CYS A 131 8.19 -0.52 -11.39
CA CYS A 131 7.54 0.78 -11.60
C CYS A 131 8.47 1.94 -11.16
N PHE A 132 9.20 1.75 -10.06
CA PHE A 132 10.15 2.72 -9.54
C PHE A 132 11.37 2.87 -10.47
N GLU A 133 11.94 1.75 -10.92
CA GLU A 133 13.07 1.70 -11.85
C GLU A 133 12.76 2.39 -13.18
N HIS A 134 11.59 2.14 -13.78
CA HIS A 134 11.17 2.83 -14.99
C HIS A 134 11.09 4.35 -14.81
N CYS A 135 10.60 4.82 -13.66
CA CYS A 135 10.57 6.24 -13.35
C CYS A 135 11.98 6.82 -13.17
N ALA A 136 12.87 6.10 -12.49
CA ALA A 136 14.25 6.51 -12.30
C ALA A 136 14.99 6.62 -13.65
N LEU A 137 14.85 5.62 -14.53
CA LEU A 137 15.43 5.64 -15.88
C LEU A 137 14.92 6.81 -16.72
N ALA A 138 13.63 7.13 -16.65
CA ALA A 138 13.06 8.28 -17.35
C ALA A 138 13.64 9.63 -16.89
N LEU A 139 14.20 9.69 -15.68
CA LEU A 139 14.75 10.91 -15.07
C LEU A 139 16.28 11.00 -15.14
N GLN A 140 16.97 9.90 -15.45
CA GLN A 140 18.44 9.76 -15.39
C GLN A 140 19.19 10.73 -16.33
N ASN A 141 18.57 11.16 -17.44
CA ASN A 141 19.22 12.09 -18.38
C ASN A 141 19.38 13.52 -17.82
N ASN A 142 18.73 13.85 -16.70
CA ASN A 142 18.65 15.22 -16.16
C ASN A 142 19.22 15.35 -14.74
N VAL A 143 19.65 14.24 -14.12
CA VAL A 143 20.08 14.19 -12.72
C VAL A 143 21.22 13.19 -12.59
N ASP A 144 22.19 13.49 -11.73
CA ASP A 144 23.27 12.58 -11.35
C ASP A 144 22.74 11.19 -10.95
N ALA A 145 23.34 10.13 -11.51
CA ALA A 145 22.90 8.75 -11.36
C ALA A 145 22.81 8.32 -9.90
N ASP A 146 23.74 8.77 -9.06
CA ASP A 146 23.79 8.43 -7.64
C ASP A 146 22.70 9.17 -6.83
N ALA A 147 22.22 10.31 -7.33
CA ALA A 147 21.21 11.14 -6.67
C ALA A 147 19.77 10.80 -7.09
N VAL A 148 19.55 10.22 -8.28
CA VAL A 148 18.20 9.96 -8.82
C VAL A 148 17.37 9.09 -7.88
N ALA A 149 17.88 7.93 -7.45
CA ALA A 149 17.09 6.97 -6.70
C ALA A 149 16.70 7.46 -5.29
N PRO A 150 17.63 8.00 -4.46
CA PRO A 150 17.27 8.57 -3.16
C PRO A 150 16.29 9.76 -3.28
N MET A 151 16.53 10.65 -4.25
CA MET A 151 15.64 11.78 -4.51
C MET A 151 14.23 11.31 -4.88
N LEU A 152 14.13 10.35 -5.81
CA LEU A 152 12.85 9.86 -6.29
C LEU A 152 12.08 9.11 -5.19
N ARG A 153 12.79 8.32 -4.36
CA ARG A 153 12.23 7.65 -3.18
C ARG A 153 11.62 8.68 -2.22
N PHE A 154 12.35 9.75 -1.93
CA PHE A 154 11.85 10.81 -1.06
C PHE A 154 10.60 11.50 -1.62
N ILE A 155 10.64 11.88 -2.90
CA ILE A 155 9.55 12.61 -3.56
C ILE A 155 8.29 11.74 -3.66
N LEU A 156 8.40 10.48 -4.07
CA LEU A 156 7.25 9.62 -4.34
C LEU A 156 6.68 8.97 -3.09
N ILE A 157 7.53 8.64 -2.12
CA ILE A 157 7.17 7.80 -0.97
C ILE A 157 7.44 8.53 0.34
N ASP A 158 8.70 8.76 0.72
CA ASP A 158 9.01 9.11 2.12
C ASP A 158 8.34 10.41 2.57
N GLY A 159 8.46 11.47 1.77
CA GLY A 159 7.84 12.78 2.05
C GLY A 159 6.31 12.71 2.07
N PRO A 160 5.67 12.23 0.99
CA PRO A 160 4.21 12.10 0.95
C PRO A 160 3.63 11.17 2.01
N VAL A 161 4.26 10.02 2.28
CA VAL A 161 3.80 9.10 3.33
C VAL A 161 3.92 9.77 4.69
N ALA A 162 5.03 10.45 4.99
CA ALA A 162 5.22 11.14 6.26
C ALA A 162 4.16 12.21 6.53
N ILE A 163 3.73 12.97 5.52
CA ILE A 163 2.71 14.02 5.72
C ILE A 163 1.30 13.45 5.88
N VAL A 164 0.96 12.32 5.22
CA VAL A 164 -0.40 11.73 5.34
C VAL A 164 -0.55 10.83 6.57
N LYS A 165 0.54 10.24 7.05
CA LYS A 165 0.53 9.24 8.15
C LYS A 165 -0.22 9.73 9.41
N PRO A 166 -0.02 10.96 9.91
CA PRO A 166 -0.73 11.44 11.10
C PRO A 166 -2.24 11.54 10.88
N TYR A 167 -2.69 11.97 9.71
CA TYR A 167 -4.12 12.06 9.39
C TYR A 167 -4.75 10.68 9.31
N LEU A 168 -4.07 9.74 8.64
CA LEU A 168 -4.50 8.35 8.55
C LEU A 168 -4.59 7.70 9.94
N ALA A 169 -3.57 7.87 10.79
CA ALA A 169 -3.53 7.29 12.13
C ALA A 169 -4.64 7.83 13.05
N ASN A 170 -5.01 9.11 12.92
CA ASN A 170 -6.07 9.73 13.70
C ASN A 170 -7.45 9.65 13.05
N ASN A 171 -7.59 8.93 11.93
CA ASN A 171 -8.83 8.87 11.13
C ASN A 171 -9.39 10.26 10.78
N GLN A 172 -8.49 11.20 10.45
CA GLN A 172 -8.80 12.56 10.05
C GLN A 172 -8.72 12.69 8.53
N PRO A 173 -9.54 13.58 7.93
CA PRO A 173 -9.42 13.87 6.51
C PRO A 173 -8.07 14.54 6.21
N ILE A 174 -7.39 14.12 5.14
CA ILE A 174 -6.16 14.76 4.66
C ILE A 174 -6.52 16.13 4.08
N PRO A 175 -6.04 17.25 4.66
CA PRO A 175 -6.39 18.59 4.19
C PRO A 175 -5.97 18.84 2.74
N ALA A 176 -6.72 19.67 2.01
CA ALA A 176 -6.39 20.03 0.62
C ALA A 176 -5.10 20.88 0.49
N CYS A 177 -4.67 21.54 1.56
CA CYS A 177 -3.40 22.28 1.55
C CYS A 177 -2.17 21.37 1.45
N VAL A 178 -2.31 20.07 1.77
CA VAL A 178 -1.23 19.08 1.65
C VAL A 178 -0.73 18.97 0.20
N ASP A 179 -1.61 19.10 -0.78
CA ASP A 179 -1.25 19.08 -2.20
C ASP A 179 -0.30 20.23 -2.54
N ALA A 180 -0.60 21.44 -2.05
CA ALA A 180 0.25 22.61 -2.28
C ALA A 180 1.61 22.49 -1.57
N ILE A 181 1.64 21.95 -0.35
CA ILE A 181 2.87 21.72 0.41
C ILE A 181 3.75 20.71 -0.31
N LEU A 182 3.20 19.55 -0.70
CA LEU A 182 3.97 18.53 -1.41
C LEU A 182 4.37 19.00 -2.80
N ARG A 183 3.55 19.83 -3.47
CA ARG A 183 3.93 20.42 -4.76
C ARG A 183 5.15 21.31 -4.64
N ALA A 184 5.14 22.22 -3.66
CA ALA A 184 6.27 23.11 -3.41
C ALA A 184 7.55 22.32 -3.08
N SER A 185 7.45 21.30 -2.22
CA SER A 185 8.57 20.41 -1.89
C SER A 185 9.08 19.62 -3.11
N HIS A 186 8.17 19.02 -3.89
CA HIS A 186 8.50 18.31 -5.12
C HIS A 186 9.27 19.20 -6.08
N ASP A 187 8.76 20.40 -6.38
CA ASP A 187 9.35 21.32 -7.35
C ASP A 187 10.71 21.84 -6.87
N ALA A 188 10.88 22.05 -5.56
CA ALA A 188 12.17 22.44 -4.98
C ALA A 188 13.23 21.34 -5.14
N VAL A 189 12.88 20.08 -4.85
CA VAL A 189 13.80 18.94 -4.95
C VAL A 189 14.15 18.65 -6.43
N ARG A 190 13.16 18.67 -7.32
CA ARG A 190 13.37 18.55 -8.77
C ARG A 190 14.25 19.68 -9.32
N GLY A 191 14.02 20.90 -8.86
CA GLY A 191 14.82 22.06 -9.24
C GLY A 191 16.26 22.01 -8.71
N TRP A 192 16.50 21.43 -7.53
CA TRP A 192 17.85 21.14 -7.05
C TRP A 192 18.55 20.12 -7.94
N ALA A 193 17.89 19.00 -8.24
CA ALA A 193 18.47 17.91 -9.01
C ALA A 193 18.89 18.31 -10.43
N ASN A 194 18.12 19.19 -11.08
CA ASN A 194 18.44 19.73 -12.40
C ASN A 194 19.62 20.72 -12.40
N ARG A 195 19.99 21.30 -11.25
CA ARG A 195 21.10 22.28 -11.13
C ARG A 195 22.44 21.61 -10.82
N THR A 196 22.41 20.37 -10.38
CA THR A 196 23.60 19.56 -10.03
C THR A 196 24.11 18.71 -11.19
N ASN A 197 23.43 18.74 -12.35
CA ASN A 197 23.90 18.22 -13.63
C ASN A 197 24.45 19.36 -14.50
#